data_AF-A0A7V9A863-F1
#
_entry.id   AF-A0A7V9A863-F1
#
_cell.length_a   1.000
_cell.length_b   1.000
_cell.length_c   1.000
_cell.angle_alpha   90.00
_cell.angle_beta   90.00
_cell.angle_gamma   90.00
#
_symmetry.space_group_name_H-M   'P 1'
#
loop_
_entity.id
_entity.type
_entity.pdbx_description
1 polymer ?
#
loop_
_entity_poly.entity_id
_entity_poly.type
_entity_poly.pdbx_seq_one_letter_code
_entity_poly.pdbx_strand_id
1 'polypeptide(L)'
;MRPLSKPSPASYLAPAMLTFTGANATKIQAVLGTSTPTLDACLNLWLRVIKAKKRKPLPNGFAAWNDAAKIIQGRVEEIYKEAAEDLISELGEYCSYCESPITGLLEVEHILSKSEFPTLSTAWSNFLLACGPCNNCKGNTPTRQMVRRWLAARITNEAQCEGEVHRRYYWPDRFPDSYQALPVDLFYDVGSGNWQQVSLPDATSVQNRLVSVDIPSRTVRADLPSVPQMNVPVCARVIPRVIQASVSGVTLGVTPKGTSEIIDLCGLNTTKSYRVAYDRRGLNRTRAWFSAVETLKTLASSPNQADFDRTWSLVGRTAAGIGFFSVWLRVFSMTTDPSGQKLDQRFVREYAGMFAGTNTSQLP
;
A
#
# COMPACT_ATOMS: atom_id res chain seq x y z
N MET A 1 5.11 -4.61 3.95
CA MET A 1 4.64 -4.24 2.60
C MET A 1 5.59 -4.84 1.58
N ARG A 2 5.10 -5.23 0.40
CA ARG A 2 5.95 -5.68 -0.70
C ARG A 2 6.68 -4.49 -1.33
N PRO A 3 8.00 -4.57 -1.56
CA PRO A 3 8.72 -3.52 -2.27
C PRO A 3 8.34 -3.54 -3.75
N LEU A 4 8.10 -2.37 -4.33
CA LEU A 4 7.60 -2.22 -5.69
C LEU A 4 8.60 -1.49 -6.58
N SER A 5 8.67 -1.94 -7.83
CA SER A 5 9.25 -1.22 -8.96
C SER A 5 8.14 -0.94 -9.94
N LYS A 6 8.01 0.33 -10.36
CA LYS A 6 6.90 0.80 -11.18
C LYS A 6 7.42 1.73 -12.28
N PRO A 7 8.10 1.18 -13.31
CA PRO A 7 8.60 2.00 -14.42
C PRO A 7 7.44 2.76 -15.07
N SER A 8 7.76 3.91 -15.69
CA SER A 8 6.74 4.63 -16.46
C SER A 8 6.45 3.84 -17.73
N PRO A 9 5.19 3.44 -17.98
CA PRO A 9 4.80 2.78 -19.21
C PRO A 9 4.77 3.80 -20.35
N ALA A 10 4.86 3.32 -21.60
CA ALA A 10 4.69 4.17 -22.78
C ALA A 10 3.20 4.49 -23.08
N SER A 11 2.28 3.66 -22.58
CA SER A 11 0.82 3.75 -22.77
C SER A 11 0.18 4.88 -21.96
N TYR A 12 0.65 5.15 -20.73
CA TYR A 12 0.16 6.27 -19.93
C TYR A 12 0.99 7.53 -20.16
N LEU A 13 0.42 8.50 -20.87
CA LEU A 13 0.99 9.83 -21.05
C LEU A 13 -0.06 10.91 -20.77
N ALA A 14 0.15 11.69 -19.71
CA ALA A 14 -0.71 12.83 -19.43
C ALA A 14 -0.66 13.84 -20.60
N PRO A 15 -1.80 14.33 -21.10
CA PRO A 15 -1.82 15.21 -22.25
C PRO A 15 -1.19 16.57 -21.91
N ALA A 16 -0.39 17.12 -22.82
CA ALA A 16 0.22 18.44 -22.63
C ALA A 16 -0.82 19.57 -22.59
N MET A 17 -1.97 19.37 -23.24
CA MET A 17 -3.06 20.33 -23.41
C MET A 17 -4.39 19.74 -22.95
N LEU A 18 -5.24 20.56 -22.34
CA LEU A 18 -6.60 20.15 -21.98
C LEU A 18 -7.63 20.77 -22.92
N THR A 19 -8.54 19.93 -23.40
CA THR A 19 -9.66 20.34 -24.24
C THR A 19 -10.93 20.44 -23.41
N PHE A 20 -11.67 21.53 -23.61
CA PHE A 20 -12.97 21.78 -22.98
C PHE A 20 -13.98 22.17 -24.07
N THR A 21 -15.26 21.89 -23.87
CA THR A 21 -16.32 22.16 -24.86
C THR A 21 -17.43 23.05 -24.29
N GLY A 22 -18.15 23.75 -25.17
CA GLY A 22 -19.33 24.55 -24.82
C GLY A 22 -19.09 25.55 -23.68
N ALA A 23 -20.05 25.61 -22.75
CA ALA A 23 -20.00 26.52 -21.60
C ALA A 23 -18.75 26.31 -20.71
N ASN A 24 -18.19 25.10 -20.67
CA ASN A 24 -16.99 24.83 -19.90
C ASN A 24 -15.77 25.52 -20.54
N ALA A 25 -15.65 25.48 -21.86
CA ALA A 25 -14.58 26.16 -22.59
C ALA A 25 -14.60 27.67 -22.32
N THR A 26 -15.77 28.30 -22.40
CA THR A 26 -15.94 29.74 -22.11
C THR A 26 -15.52 30.09 -20.68
N LYS A 27 -15.90 29.28 -19.68
CA LYS A 27 -15.52 29.50 -18.29
C LYS A 27 -14.01 29.36 -18.06
N ILE A 28 -13.37 28.37 -18.68
CA ILE A 28 -11.92 28.19 -18.57
C ILE A 28 -11.18 29.34 -19.26
N GLN A 29 -11.59 29.71 -20.48
CA GLN A 29 -11.00 30.83 -21.22
C GLN A 29 -11.15 32.16 -20.49
N ALA A 30 -12.28 32.41 -19.82
CA ALA A 30 -12.50 33.61 -19.04
C ALA A 30 -11.56 33.74 -17.82
N VAL A 31 -11.07 32.62 -17.29
CA VAL A 31 -10.15 32.62 -16.13
C VAL A 31 -8.68 32.55 -16.55
N LEU A 32 -8.36 31.73 -17.56
CA LEU A 32 -6.97 31.53 -18.03
C LEU A 32 -6.55 32.49 -19.15
N GLY A 33 -7.49 33.15 -19.82
CA GLY A 33 -7.21 34.05 -20.95
C GLY A 33 -6.75 33.34 -22.22
N THR A 34 -6.93 32.02 -22.33
CA THR A 34 -6.53 31.22 -23.50
C THR A 34 -7.60 30.19 -23.86
N SER A 35 -7.78 29.95 -25.15
CA SER A 35 -8.62 28.88 -25.71
C SER A 35 -7.91 27.52 -25.77
N THR A 36 -6.58 27.51 -25.63
CA THR A 36 -5.74 26.32 -25.63
C THR A 36 -4.98 26.23 -24.30
N PRO A 37 -5.64 25.82 -23.21
CA PRO A 37 -4.98 25.76 -21.91
C PRO A 37 -4.06 24.53 -21.82
N THR A 38 -2.80 24.76 -21.45
CA THR A 38 -1.86 23.68 -21.08
C THR A 38 -2.35 22.97 -19.81
N LEU A 39 -2.00 21.69 -19.65
CA LEU A 39 -2.24 20.95 -18.41
C LEU A 39 -1.67 21.69 -17.18
N ASP A 40 -0.43 22.17 -17.25
CA ASP A 40 0.21 22.90 -16.16
C ASP A 40 -0.56 24.16 -15.76
N ALA A 41 -1.03 24.95 -16.71
CA ALA A 41 -1.86 26.13 -16.42
C ALA A 41 -3.16 25.75 -15.68
N CYS A 42 -3.81 24.67 -16.09
CA CYS A 42 -5.02 24.16 -15.43
C CYS A 42 -4.73 23.67 -14.01
N LEU A 43 -3.69 22.86 -13.81
CA LEU A 43 -3.34 22.36 -12.48
C LEU A 43 -2.90 23.49 -11.54
N ASN A 44 -2.19 24.49 -12.05
CA ASN A 44 -1.81 25.68 -11.29
C ASN A 44 -3.02 26.57 -10.95
N LEU A 45 -4.03 26.68 -11.82
CA LEU A 45 -5.30 27.33 -11.49
C LEU A 45 -5.98 26.61 -10.33
N TRP A 46 -6.10 25.30 -10.39
CA TRP A 46 -6.68 24.51 -9.30
C TRP A 46 -5.89 24.69 -7.99
N LEU A 47 -4.54 24.67 -8.05
CA LEU A 47 -3.68 24.94 -6.90
C LEU A 47 -3.92 26.34 -6.31
N ARG A 48 -4.11 27.36 -7.15
CA ARG A 48 -4.43 28.72 -6.70
C ARG A 48 -5.75 28.76 -5.96
N VAL A 49 -6.77 28.03 -6.42
CA VAL A 49 -8.06 27.91 -5.71
C VAL A 49 -7.89 27.23 -4.35
N ILE A 50 -7.12 26.13 -4.27
CA ILE A 50 -6.84 25.45 -2.99
C ILE A 50 -6.09 26.38 -2.00
N LYS A 51 -5.10 27.15 -2.49
CA LYS A 51 -4.33 28.08 -1.66
C LYS A 51 -5.13 29.33 -1.30
N ALA A 52 -6.08 29.73 -2.13
CA ALA A 52 -7.00 30.82 -1.86
C ALA A 52 -8.05 30.36 -0.86
N LYS A 53 -8.05 30.94 0.34
CA LYS A 53 -9.23 30.85 1.21
C LYS A 53 -10.38 31.60 0.54
N LYS A 54 -11.66 31.27 0.83
CA LYS A 54 -12.87 31.98 0.34
C LYS A 54 -12.84 33.52 0.45
N ARG A 55 -11.87 34.08 1.19
CA ARG A 55 -11.70 35.52 1.48
C ARG A 55 -10.57 36.20 0.71
N LYS A 56 -9.74 35.49 -0.06
CA LYS A 56 -8.66 36.13 -0.85
C LYS A 56 -9.20 36.57 -2.21
N PRO A 57 -8.87 37.79 -2.68
CA PRO A 57 -9.32 38.25 -3.99
C PRO A 57 -8.64 37.42 -5.08
N LEU A 58 -9.44 36.80 -5.93
CA LEU A 58 -9.04 36.21 -7.20
C LEU A 58 -9.61 37.09 -8.33
N PRO A 59 -8.91 37.23 -9.46
CA PRO A 59 -9.43 37.97 -10.63
C PRO A 59 -10.83 37.49 -11.00
N ASN A 60 -11.77 38.38 -11.30
CA ASN A 60 -13.15 38.01 -11.65
C ASN A 60 -13.92 37.24 -10.55
N GLY A 61 -13.42 37.24 -9.31
CA GLY A 61 -14.08 36.67 -8.12
C GLY A 61 -13.80 35.18 -7.88
N PHE A 62 -13.87 34.77 -6.60
CA PHE A 62 -13.60 33.38 -6.18
C PHE A 62 -14.54 32.36 -6.83
N ALA A 63 -15.81 32.74 -7.07
CA ALA A 63 -16.80 31.84 -7.66
C ALA A 63 -16.40 31.37 -9.07
N ALA A 64 -15.97 32.29 -9.94
CA ALA A 64 -15.55 31.95 -11.30
C ALA A 64 -14.35 30.98 -11.31
N TRP A 65 -13.36 31.23 -10.45
CA TRP A 65 -12.19 30.35 -10.31
C TRP A 65 -12.55 28.99 -9.73
N ASN A 66 -13.44 28.95 -8.73
CA ASN A 66 -13.89 27.71 -8.12
C ASN A 66 -14.68 26.85 -9.12
N ASP A 67 -15.51 27.47 -9.96
CA ASP A 67 -16.23 26.76 -11.02
C ASP A 67 -15.28 26.23 -12.10
N ALA A 68 -14.30 27.04 -12.53
CA ALA A 68 -13.23 26.60 -13.42
C ALA A 68 -12.43 25.43 -12.83
N ALA A 69 -12.09 25.48 -11.54
CA ALA A 69 -11.37 24.40 -10.86
C ALA A 69 -12.18 23.10 -10.79
N LYS A 70 -13.52 23.17 -10.62
CA LYS A 70 -14.38 21.97 -10.67
C LYS A 70 -14.41 21.34 -12.06
N ILE A 71 -14.45 22.15 -13.12
CA ILE A 71 -14.38 21.67 -14.50
C ILE A 71 -13.03 20.98 -14.75
N ILE A 72 -11.93 21.60 -14.31
CA ILE A 72 -10.58 21.02 -14.40
C ILE A 72 -10.49 19.71 -13.62
N GLN A 73 -11.05 19.64 -12.42
CA GLN A 73 -11.09 18.42 -11.60
C GLN A 73 -11.74 17.26 -12.35
N GLY A 74 -12.89 17.49 -12.99
CA GLY A 74 -13.56 16.45 -13.79
C GLY A 74 -12.69 15.97 -14.94
N ARG A 75 -12.05 16.88 -15.69
CA ARG A 75 -11.18 16.49 -16.80
C ARG A 75 -9.92 15.75 -16.33
N VAL A 76 -9.32 16.18 -15.22
CA VAL A 76 -8.17 15.49 -14.60
C VAL A 76 -8.57 14.09 -14.12
N GLU A 77 -9.80 13.93 -13.63
CA GLU A 77 -10.34 12.63 -13.23
C GLU A 77 -10.43 11.62 -14.36
N GLU A 78 -10.88 12.05 -15.54
CA GLU A 78 -10.85 11.21 -16.75
C GLU A 78 -9.42 10.76 -17.07
N ILE A 79 -8.45 11.69 -17.01
CA ILE A 79 -7.05 11.42 -17.37
C ILE A 79 -6.37 10.43 -16.43
N TYR A 80 -6.42 10.63 -15.10
CA TYR A 80 -5.67 9.73 -14.21
C TYR A 80 -6.29 8.33 -14.15
N LYS A 81 -7.60 8.20 -14.43
CA LYS A 81 -8.28 6.90 -14.48
C LYS A 81 -7.75 6.01 -15.61
N GLU A 82 -7.22 6.59 -16.67
CA GLU A 82 -6.56 5.83 -17.76
C GLU A 82 -5.29 5.10 -17.27
N ALA A 83 -4.66 5.53 -16.17
CA ALA A 83 -3.50 4.85 -15.60
C ALA A 83 -3.83 3.49 -14.97
N ALA A 84 -5.11 3.18 -14.73
CA ALA A 84 -5.56 1.99 -14.01
C ALA A 84 -5.02 0.69 -14.60
N GLU A 85 -5.17 0.50 -15.92
CA GLU A 85 -4.76 -0.71 -16.63
C GLU A 85 -3.25 -0.90 -16.59
N ASP A 86 -2.50 0.17 -16.89
CA ASP A 86 -1.05 0.14 -16.84
C ASP A 86 -0.53 -0.14 -15.42
N LEU A 87 -1.16 0.44 -14.40
CA LEU A 87 -0.80 0.17 -13.01
C LEU A 87 -1.04 -1.29 -12.64
N ILE A 88 -2.12 -1.92 -13.13
CA ILE A 88 -2.37 -3.35 -12.94
C ILE A 88 -1.30 -4.17 -13.67
N SER A 89 -0.95 -3.80 -14.90
CA SER A 89 0.09 -4.50 -15.66
C SER A 89 1.44 -4.46 -14.93
N GLU A 90 1.82 -3.30 -14.40
CA GLU A 90 3.10 -3.11 -13.73
C GLU A 90 3.14 -3.69 -12.31
N LEU A 91 2.06 -3.55 -11.52
CA LEU A 91 2.06 -3.88 -10.09
C LEU A 91 1.30 -5.16 -9.75
N GLY A 92 0.55 -5.71 -10.71
CA GLY A 92 -0.42 -6.78 -10.48
C GLY A 92 -1.67 -6.30 -9.75
N GLU A 93 -2.66 -7.17 -9.64
CA GLU A 93 -3.95 -6.89 -9.01
C GLU A 93 -3.89 -6.93 -7.47
N TYR A 94 -2.89 -6.29 -6.88
CA TYR A 94 -2.69 -6.24 -5.43
C TYR A 94 -2.66 -4.80 -4.93
N CYS A 95 -3.25 -4.56 -3.77
CA CYS A 95 -3.10 -3.28 -3.08
C CYS A 95 -1.63 -3.06 -2.71
N SER A 96 -1.03 -1.96 -3.17
CA SER A 96 0.37 -1.61 -2.91
C SER A 96 0.69 -1.45 -1.42
N TYR A 97 -0.31 -1.15 -0.58
CA TYR A 97 -0.12 -1.00 0.87
C TYR A 97 -0.34 -2.28 1.66
N CYS A 98 -1.52 -2.91 1.52
CA CYS A 98 -1.87 -4.06 2.35
C CYS A 98 -1.65 -5.40 1.67
N GLU A 99 -1.29 -5.42 0.39
CA GLU A 99 -1.00 -6.61 -0.41
C GLU A 99 -2.19 -7.56 -0.60
N SER A 100 -3.39 -7.12 -0.21
CA SER A 100 -4.62 -7.87 -0.52
C SER A 100 -4.85 -7.85 -2.03
N PRO A 101 -5.25 -8.99 -2.62
CA PRO A 101 -5.77 -9.00 -3.97
C PRO A 101 -6.95 -8.04 -4.11
N ILE A 102 -7.01 -7.32 -5.22
CA ILE A 102 -8.06 -6.36 -5.55
C ILE A 102 -9.09 -7.12 -6.39
N THR A 103 -10.16 -7.60 -5.75
CA THR A 103 -11.23 -8.36 -6.41
C THR A 103 -12.46 -7.49 -6.73
N GLY A 104 -12.33 -6.16 -6.69
CA GLY A 104 -13.44 -5.21 -6.80
C GLY A 104 -13.00 -3.90 -7.46
N LEU A 105 -13.63 -2.78 -7.10
CA LEU A 105 -13.29 -1.46 -7.66
C LEU A 105 -11.81 -1.14 -7.41
N LEU A 106 -11.08 -1.05 -8.51
CA LEU A 106 -9.69 -0.60 -8.56
C LEU A 106 -9.65 0.91 -8.35
N GLU A 107 -8.79 1.35 -7.44
CA GLU A 107 -8.56 2.77 -7.20
C GLU A 107 -7.13 3.14 -7.58
N VAL A 108 -7.00 4.13 -8.48
CA VAL A 108 -5.74 4.83 -8.73
C VAL A 108 -5.51 5.76 -7.55
N GLU A 109 -4.62 5.36 -6.65
CA GLU A 109 -4.27 6.11 -5.45
C GLU A 109 -3.21 7.16 -5.75
N HIS A 110 -3.43 8.39 -5.31
CA HIS A 110 -2.41 9.44 -5.34
C HIS A 110 -1.57 9.44 -4.05
N ILE A 111 -0.26 9.20 -4.12
CA ILE A 111 0.66 9.29 -2.97
C ILE A 111 0.47 10.65 -2.26
N LEU A 112 0.53 11.73 -3.03
CA LEU A 112 0.13 13.08 -2.65
C LEU A 112 -1.26 13.37 -3.23
N SER A 113 -2.27 13.50 -2.34
CA SER A 113 -3.67 13.68 -2.76
C SER A 113 -3.86 14.90 -3.68
N LYS A 114 -4.60 14.69 -4.77
CA LYS A 114 -5.03 15.73 -5.73
C LYS A 114 -5.74 16.93 -5.09
N SER A 115 -6.42 16.74 -3.95
CA SER A 115 -7.09 17.84 -3.25
C SER A 115 -6.13 18.80 -2.55
N GLU A 116 -4.90 18.36 -2.30
CA GLU A 116 -3.85 19.11 -1.62
C GLU A 116 -2.69 19.47 -2.57
N PHE A 117 -2.45 18.63 -3.57
CA PHE A 117 -1.32 18.69 -4.52
C PHE A 117 -1.80 18.47 -5.97
N PRO A 118 -2.68 19.33 -6.50
CA PRO A 118 -3.29 19.13 -7.82
C PRO A 118 -2.27 19.05 -8.96
N THR A 119 -1.10 19.68 -8.83
CA THR A 119 -0.01 19.64 -9.82
C THR A 119 0.60 18.26 -10.02
N LEU A 120 0.32 17.31 -9.13
CA LEU A 120 0.78 15.92 -9.22
C LEU A 120 -0.36 14.95 -9.58
N SER A 121 -1.55 15.45 -9.91
CA SER A 121 -2.76 14.61 -10.08
C SER A 121 -2.71 13.68 -11.30
N THR A 122 -1.84 13.97 -12.26
CA THR A 122 -1.64 13.19 -13.49
C THR A 122 -0.23 12.59 -13.59
N ALA A 123 0.57 12.72 -12.51
CA ALA A 123 1.95 12.26 -12.52
C ALA A 123 2.03 10.76 -12.19
N TRP A 124 2.63 9.98 -13.09
CA TRP A 124 2.81 8.54 -12.88
C TRP A 124 3.55 8.21 -11.58
N SER A 125 4.59 8.98 -11.24
CA SER A 125 5.36 8.82 -10.00
C SER A 125 4.54 9.08 -8.73
N ASN A 126 3.33 9.64 -8.86
CA ASN A 126 2.42 9.90 -7.77
C ASN A 126 1.30 8.84 -7.67
N PHE A 127 1.31 7.78 -8.49
CA PHE A 127 0.25 6.78 -8.51
C PHE A 127 0.64 5.44 -7.90
N LEU A 128 -0.26 4.84 -7.15
CA LEU A 128 -0.21 3.44 -6.69
C LEU A 128 -1.57 2.77 -6.90
N LEU A 129 -1.63 1.45 -6.71
CA LEU A 129 -2.89 0.72 -6.59
C LEU A 129 -3.27 0.59 -5.12
N ALA A 130 -4.51 0.93 -4.78
CA ALA A 130 -5.00 0.76 -3.42
C ALA A 130 -6.36 0.07 -3.40
N CYS A 131 -6.58 -0.77 -2.39
CA CYS A 131 -7.92 -1.24 -2.07
C CYS A 131 -8.72 -0.13 -1.36
N GLY A 132 -10.05 -0.21 -1.44
CA GLY A 132 -10.96 0.75 -0.82
C GLY A 132 -10.65 1.07 0.65
N PRO A 133 -10.39 0.10 1.55
CA PRO A 133 -10.01 0.40 2.93
C PRO A 133 -8.69 1.19 3.07
N CYS A 134 -7.66 0.88 2.27
CA CYS A 134 -6.40 1.64 2.30
C CYS A 134 -6.58 3.07 1.79
N ASN A 135 -7.23 3.22 0.64
CA ASN A 135 -7.54 4.52 0.04
C ASN A 135 -8.39 5.37 1.01
N ASN A 136 -9.46 4.82 1.60
CA ASN A 136 -10.30 5.55 2.56
C ASN A 136 -9.58 5.94 3.85
N CYS A 137 -8.71 5.08 4.38
CA CYS A 137 -7.92 5.41 5.58
C CYS A 137 -6.95 6.57 5.30
N LYS A 138 -6.25 6.52 4.16
CA LYS A 138 -5.33 7.58 3.75
C LYS A 138 -6.07 8.88 3.42
N GLY A 139 -7.13 8.78 2.63
CA GLY A 139 -7.93 9.91 2.17
C GLY A 139 -7.04 11.03 1.61
N ASN A 140 -7.26 12.26 2.08
CA ASN A 140 -6.49 13.43 1.64
C ASN A 140 -5.18 13.63 2.41
N THR A 141 -4.76 12.66 3.23
CA THR A 141 -3.49 12.77 3.96
C THR A 141 -2.31 12.23 3.13
N PRO A 142 -1.12 12.83 3.29
CA PRO A 142 -0.83 14.02 4.12
C PRO A 142 -1.37 15.31 3.52
N THR A 143 -1.80 16.24 4.38
CA THR A 143 -2.26 17.57 3.94
C THR A 143 -1.11 18.57 3.90
N ARG A 144 -1.27 19.67 3.15
CA ARG A 144 -0.31 20.79 3.15
C ARG A 144 -0.08 21.37 4.54
N GLN A 145 -1.09 21.31 5.41
CA GLN A 145 -0.97 21.75 6.80
C GLN A 145 -0.04 20.84 7.60
N MET A 146 -0.12 19.52 7.38
CA MET A 146 0.79 18.57 8.03
C MET A 146 2.23 18.83 7.59
N VAL A 147 2.46 19.00 6.29
CA VAL A 147 3.80 19.31 5.75
C VAL A 147 4.38 20.59 6.36
N ARG A 148 3.60 21.67 6.48
CA ARG A 148 4.06 22.91 7.15
C ARG A 148 4.46 22.69 8.60
N ARG A 149 3.74 21.82 9.32
CA ARG A 149 4.07 21.48 10.71
C ARG A 149 5.38 20.72 10.80
N TRP A 150 5.64 19.79 9.87
CA TRP A 150 6.90 19.05 9.83
C TRP A 150 8.10 19.94 9.53
N LEU A 151 7.96 20.84 8.56
CA LEU A 151 9.01 21.79 8.18
C LEU A 151 9.31 22.86 9.23
N ALA A 152 8.38 23.08 10.18
CA ALA A 152 8.36 24.26 11.05
C ALA A 152 8.52 25.59 10.28
N ALA A 153 8.15 25.60 8.99
CA ALA A 153 8.38 26.69 8.06
C ALA A 153 7.29 26.76 6.98
N ARG A 154 7.26 27.88 6.25
CA ARG A 154 6.46 27.99 5.02
C ARG A 154 7.17 27.17 3.92
N ILE A 155 6.52 26.17 3.35
CA ILE A 155 5.76 26.40 2.12
C ILE A 155 6.44 27.22 1.01
N THR A 156 7.70 26.98 0.62
CA THR A 156 8.36 27.81 -0.42
C THR A 156 8.01 27.41 -1.86
N ASN A 157 8.00 26.10 -2.18
CA ASN A 157 7.64 25.57 -3.51
C ASN A 157 7.02 24.16 -3.40
N GLU A 158 6.46 23.64 -4.50
CA GLU A 158 5.79 22.31 -4.50
C GLU A 158 6.78 21.14 -4.37
N ALA A 159 7.97 21.23 -4.95
CA ALA A 159 8.99 20.19 -4.84
C ALA A 159 9.45 19.98 -3.38
N GLN A 160 9.49 21.05 -2.57
CA GLN A 160 9.76 20.96 -1.13
C GLN A 160 8.67 20.12 -0.44
N CYS A 161 7.39 20.33 -0.75
CA CYS A 161 6.32 19.53 -0.17
C CYS A 161 6.46 18.04 -0.52
N GLU A 162 6.65 17.77 -1.80
CA GLU A 162 6.78 16.42 -2.33
C GLU A 162 7.95 15.68 -1.65
N GLY A 163 9.11 16.33 -1.59
CA GLY A 163 10.30 15.79 -0.92
C GLY A 163 10.05 15.47 0.55
N GLU A 164 9.35 16.33 1.29
CA GLU A 164 9.02 16.08 2.70
C GLU A 164 8.05 14.91 2.88
N VAL A 165 7.02 14.80 2.05
CA VAL A 165 6.09 13.66 2.12
C VAL A 165 6.82 12.34 1.83
N HIS A 166 7.71 12.32 0.84
CA HIS A 166 8.48 11.13 0.49
C HIS A 166 9.53 10.75 1.54
N ARG A 167 10.10 11.73 2.26
CA ARG A 167 10.96 11.44 3.42
C ARG A 167 10.19 10.97 4.63
N ARG A 168 8.94 11.45 4.79
CA ARG A 168 8.17 11.20 6.00
C ARG A 168 7.62 9.79 6.05
N TYR A 169 7.05 9.29 4.97
CA TYR A 169 6.44 7.98 4.95
C TYR A 169 7.30 6.97 4.21
N TYR A 170 7.17 5.73 4.64
CA TYR A 170 7.85 4.61 4.04
C TYR A 170 7.00 4.02 2.89
N TRP A 171 7.15 4.59 1.69
CA TRP A 171 6.34 4.24 0.51
C TRP A 171 6.80 2.93 -0.16
N PRO A 172 5.88 2.07 -0.64
CA PRO A 172 6.21 0.76 -1.16
C PRO A 172 7.05 0.78 -2.45
N ASP A 173 6.96 1.85 -3.25
CA ASP A 173 7.66 2.02 -4.54
C ASP A 173 8.99 2.78 -4.45
N ARG A 174 9.41 3.17 -3.23
CA ARG A 174 10.66 3.91 -3.01
C ARG A 174 11.71 3.14 -2.24
N PHE A 175 11.29 2.18 -1.43
CA PHE A 175 12.18 1.48 -0.51
C PHE A 175 12.17 -0.02 -0.82
N PRO A 176 13.26 -0.55 -1.42
CA PRO A 176 13.34 -1.95 -1.82
C PRO A 176 13.34 -2.93 -0.63
N ASP A 177 13.54 -2.43 0.58
CA ASP A 177 13.62 -3.17 1.85
C ASP A 177 12.32 -3.08 2.69
N SER A 178 11.21 -2.63 2.10
CA SER A 178 9.94 -2.45 2.81
C SER A 178 9.38 -3.69 3.48
N TYR A 179 9.78 -4.87 3.03
CA TYR A 179 9.40 -6.13 3.65
C TYR A 179 10.11 -6.38 4.99
N GLN A 180 11.33 -5.85 5.18
CA GLN A 180 12.09 -5.94 6.44
C GLN A 180 11.77 -4.78 7.37
N ALA A 181 11.59 -3.57 6.84
CA ALA A 181 11.28 -2.39 7.65
C ALA A 181 9.85 -2.43 8.22
N LEU A 182 8.93 -3.08 7.51
CA LEU A 182 7.54 -3.31 7.92
C LEU A 182 7.21 -4.80 7.93
N PRO A 183 7.87 -5.61 8.79
CA PRO A 183 7.59 -7.03 8.83
C PRO A 183 6.22 -7.26 9.45
N VAL A 184 5.60 -8.35 9.01
CA VAL A 184 4.33 -8.84 9.54
C VAL A 184 4.62 -9.92 10.57
N ASP A 185 4.02 -9.83 11.74
CA ASP A 185 4.26 -10.82 12.79
C ASP A 185 2.93 -11.30 13.39
N LEU A 186 2.94 -12.56 13.85
CA LEU A 186 1.79 -13.18 14.48
C LEU A 186 1.67 -12.76 15.94
N PHE A 187 0.45 -12.42 16.33
CA PHE A 187 0.06 -12.10 17.68
C PHE A 187 -1.14 -12.94 18.09
N TYR A 188 -1.29 -13.11 19.40
CA TYR A 188 -2.45 -13.73 20.02
C TYR A 188 -2.95 -12.90 21.20
N ASP A 189 -4.25 -13.00 21.48
CA ASP A 189 -4.90 -12.31 22.60
C ASP A 189 -4.84 -13.20 23.86
N VAL A 190 -4.16 -12.74 24.90
CA VAL A 190 -4.13 -13.42 26.22
C VAL A 190 -5.34 -13.08 27.09
N GLY A 191 -6.29 -12.29 26.58
CA GLY A 191 -7.53 -11.91 27.24
C GLY A 191 -7.79 -10.41 27.18
N SER A 192 -9.05 -10.03 26.98
CA SER A 192 -9.53 -8.64 26.99
C SER A 192 -8.80 -7.71 26.01
N GLY A 193 -8.30 -8.24 24.89
CA GLY A 193 -7.56 -7.46 23.89
C GLY A 193 -6.10 -7.19 24.25
N ASN A 194 -5.53 -7.95 25.19
CA ASN A 194 -4.11 -7.91 25.50
C ASN A 194 -3.34 -8.77 24.49
N TRP A 195 -2.81 -8.14 23.44
CA TRP A 195 -2.13 -8.83 22.36
C TRP A 195 -0.65 -9.05 22.68
N GLN A 196 -0.22 -10.32 22.68
CA GLN A 196 1.18 -10.71 22.81
C GLN A 196 1.72 -11.24 21.48
N GLN A 197 2.97 -10.91 21.20
CA GLN A 197 3.66 -11.43 20.02
C GLN A 197 4.02 -12.90 20.22
N VAL A 198 3.82 -13.70 19.18
CA VAL A 198 4.41 -15.03 19.07
C VAL A 198 5.84 -14.91 18.54
N SER A 199 6.79 -15.64 19.13
CA SER A 199 8.17 -15.68 18.60
C SER A 199 8.14 -16.18 17.14
N LEU A 200 9.06 -15.72 16.28
CA LEU A 200 9.02 -16.14 14.87
C LEU A 200 9.11 -17.67 14.70
N PRO A 201 10.03 -18.40 15.40
CA PRO A 201 10.06 -19.86 15.35
C PRO A 201 8.73 -20.52 15.70
N ASP A 202 8.08 -20.06 16.79
CA ASP A 202 6.79 -20.61 17.22
C ASP A 202 5.66 -20.21 16.26
N ALA A 203 5.71 -19.01 15.70
CA ALA A 203 4.69 -18.48 14.79
C ALA A 203 4.66 -19.21 13.44
N THR A 204 5.80 -19.74 13.00
CA THR A 204 5.95 -20.51 11.76
C THR A 204 5.91 -22.03 11.97
N SER A 205 5.61 -22.50 13.18
CA SER A 205 5.45 -23.92 13.48
C SER A 205 4.37 -24.55 12.59
N VAL A 206 4.71 -25.69 11.96
CA VAL A 206 3.77 -26.49 11.15
C VAL A 206 2.63 -27.11 11.96
N GLN A 207 2.72 -27.04 13.29
CA GLN A 207 1.65 -27.46 14.19
C GLN A 207 0.57 -26.39 14.38
N ASN A 208 0.86 -25.13 14.03
CA ASN A 208 -0.11 -24.05 14.14
C ASN A 208 -1.25 -24.28 13.16
N ARG A 209 -2.49 -24.10 13.62
CA ARG A 209 -3.68 -24.39 12.82
C ARG A 209 -4.72 -23.28 12.92
N LEU A 210 -5.26 -22.88 11.77
CA LEU A 210 -6.47 -22.08 11.72
C LEU A 210 -7.67 -22.90 12.18
N VAL A 211 -8.37 -22.46 13.22
CA VAL A 211 -9.55 -23.16 13.77
C VAL A 211 -10.84 -22.58 13.22
N SER A 212 -11.01 -21.26 13.28
CA SER A 212 -12.19 -20.61 12.73
C SER A 212 -11.94 -19.16 12.34
N VAL A 213 -12.81 -18.66 11.46
CA VAL A 213 -12.83 -17.27 11.00
C VAL A 213 -14.24 -16.74 11.21
N ASP A 214 -14.37 -15.70 12.01
CA ASP A 214 -15.62 -14.97 12.19
C ASP A 214 -15.56 -13.65 11.43
N ILE A 215 -16.26 -13.60 10.29
CA ILE A 215 -16.24 -12.46 9.38
C ILE A 215 -16.89 -11.21 10.03
N PRO A 216 -18.09 -11.30 10.66
CA PRO A 216 -18.71 -10.18 11.37
C PRO A 216 -17.80 -9.52 12.42
N SER A 217 -17.17 -10.30 13.32
CA SER A 217 -16.28 -9.73 14.35
C SER A 217 -14.85 -9.48 13.86
N ARG A 218 -14.50 -9.88 12.63
CA ARG A 218 -13.13 -9.84 12.08
C ARG A 218 -12.12 -10.58 12.96
N THR A 219 -12.55 -11.71 13.50
CA THR A 219 -11.74 -12.53 14.42
C THR A 219 -11.24 -13.78 13.73
N VAL A 220 -9.96 -14.07 13.88
CA VAL A 220 -9.39 -15.38 13.55
C VAL A 220 -9.13 -16.11 14.86
N ARG A 221 -9.57 -17.36 14.96
CA ARG A 221 -9.18 -18.26 16.04
C ARG A 221 -8.20 -19.30 15.54
N ALA A 222 -7.13 -19.51 16.28
CA ALA A 222 -6.08 -20.44 15.93
C ALA A 222 -5.65 -21.28 17.13
N ASP A 223 -5.17 -22.48 16.83
CA ASP A 223 -4.47 -23.35 17.75
C ASP A 223 -2.96 -23.14 17.55
N LEU A 224 -2.25 -22.85 18.64
CA LEU A 224 -0.83 -22.47 18.65
C LEU A 224 -0.07 -23.30 19.70
N PRO A 225 0.20 -24.59 19.44
CA PRO A 225 0.69 -25.53 20.47
C PRO A 225 2.04 -25.16 21.10
N SER A 226 2.88 -24.45 20.36
CA SER A 226 4.21 -24.02 20.81
C SER A 226 4.16 -22.83 21.78
N VAL A 227 3.03 -22.15 21.93
CA VAL A 227 2.90 -21.00 22.83
C VAL A 227 2.50 -21.50 24.24
N PRO A 228 3.31 -21.23 25.29
CA PRO A 228 3.08 -21.76 26.62
C PRO A 228 1.69 -21.42 27.17
N GLN A 229 1.11 -22.35 27.94
CA GLN A 229 -0.15 -22.18 28.69
C GLN A 229 -1.45 -22.15 27.87
N MET A 230 -1.44 -22.62 26.62
CA MET A 230 -2.62 -22.59 25.76
C MET A 230 -3.15 -23.99 25.44
N ASN A 231 -4.17 -24.44 26.18
CA ASN A 231 -4.94 -25.66 25.88
C ASN A 231 -6.24 -25.38 25.11
N VAL A 232 -6.46 -24.13 24.66
CA VAL A 232 -7.68 -23.71 23.95
C VAL A 232 -7.32 -22.80 22.77
N PRO A 233 -8.09 -22.85 21.66
CA PRO A 233 -7.89 -21.93 20.55
C PRO A 233 -8.04 -20.46 20.96
N VAL A 234 -7.09 -19.64 20.54
CA VAL A 234 -7.03 -18.21 20.86
C VAL A 234 -7.32 -17.32 19.68
N CYS A 235 -7.72 -16.08 19.97
CA CYS A 235 -7.81 -15.06 18.94
C CYS A 235 -6.40 -14.72 18.45
N ALA A 236 -6.17 -14.86 17.15
CA ALA A 236 -4.89 -14.59 16.51
C ALA A 236 -5.02 -13.44 15.50
N ARG A 237 -3.92 -12.70 15.30
CA ARG A 237 -3.85 -11.63 14.30
C ARG A 237 -2.43 -11.44 13.80
N VAL A 238 -2.30 -11.22 12.49
CA VAL A 238 -1.05 -10.79 11.87
C VAL A 238 -1.03 -9.28 11.69
N ILE A 239 0.01 -8.66 12.26
CA ILE A 239 0.13 -7.21 12.40
C ILE A 239 1.47 -6.76 11.81
N PRO A 240 1.50 -5.85 10.81
CA PRO A 240 2.71 -5.16 10.42
C PRO A 240 3.20 -4.28 11.56
N ARG A 241 4.52 -4.27 11.77
CA ARG A 241 5.16 -3.43 12.79
C ARG A 241 6.34 -2.69 12.20
N VAL A 242 6.86 -1.76 12.98
CA VAL A 242 8.12 -1.10 12.67
C VAL A 242 9.22 -1.82 13.43
N ILE A 243 10.24 -2.27 12.72
CA ILE A 243 11.54 -2.51 13.32
C ILE A 243 12.42 -1.30 12.95
N GLN A 244 13.27 -0.83 13.86
CA GLN A 244 14.25 0.22 13.54
C GLN A 244 14.99 -0.21 12.27
N ALA A 245 14.79 0.55 11.19
CA ALA A 245 15.31 0.16 9.89
C ALA A 245 16.81 0.48 9.86
N SER A 246 17.62 -0.51 10.22
CA SER A 246 19.03 -0.57 9.87
C SER A 246 19.21 -1.64 8.81
N VAL A 247 19.50 -1.22 7.57
CA VAL A 247 19.91 -2.15 6.51
C VAL A 247 21.44 -2.17 6.54
N SER A 248 22.03 -3.33 6.80
CA SER A 248 23.50 -3.49 6.84
C SER A 248 24.22 -2.51 7.77
N GLY A 249 23.61 -2.18 8.92
CA GLY A 249 24.17 -1.23 9.89
C GLY A 249 23.98 0.25 9.55
N VAL A 250 23.32 0.58 8.43
CA VAL A 250 22.98 1.97 8.06
C VAL A 250 21.55 2.29 8.47
N THR A 251 21.39 3.26 9.37
CA THR A 251 20.09 3.83 9.71
C THR A 251 19.51 4.50 8.46
N LEU A 252 18.36 4.01 7.97
CA LEU A 252 17.71 4.61 6.82
C LEU A 252 17.29 6.06 7.12
N GLY A 253 17.35 6.93 6.11
CA GLY A 253 16.92 8.33 6.18
C GLY A 253 15.42 8.55 6.48
N VAL A 254 14.66 7.48 6.73
CA VAL A 254 13.30 7.51 7.26
C VAL A 254 13.38 7.28 8.76
N THR A 255 13.04 8.30 9.55
CA THR A 255 13.00 8.18 11.01
C THR A 255 12.08 7.01 11.43
N PRO A 256 12.29 6.33 12.57
CA PRO A 256 11.36 5.30 13.09
C PRO A 256 9.89 5.76 13.12
N LYS A 257 9.67 7.07 13.23
CA LYS A 257 8.38 7.74 13.16
C LYS A 257 7.70 7.61 11.79
N GLY A 258 8.45 7.55 10.69
CA GLY A 258 7.92 7.44 9.32
C GLY A 258 7.36 6.06 8.97
N THR A 259 7.95 5.01 9.55
CA THR A 259 7.52 3.63 9.38
C THR A 259 6.26 3.34 10.22
N SER A 260 6.10 3.95 11.40
CA SER A 260 4.84 3.87 12.16
C SER A 260 3.74 4.67 11.46
N GLU A 261 4.14 5.78 10.85
CA GLU A 261 3.23 6.67 10.16
C GLU A 261 2.59 6.08 8.92
N ILE A 262 3.23 5.17 8.17
CA ILE A 262 2.53 4.50 7.05
C ILE A 262 1.49 3.48 7.54
N ILE A 263 1.78 2.78 8.65
CA ILE A 263 0.81 1.90 9.32
C ILE A 263 -0.41 2.71 9.76
N ASP A 264 -0.20 3.88 10.36
CA ASP A 264 -1.26 4.77 10.82
C ASP A 264 -2.00 5.44 9.65
N LEU A 265 -1.26 5.91 8.64
CA LEU A 265 -1.79 6.56 7.44
C LEU A 265 -2.81 5.66 6.74
N CYS A 266 -2.44 4.41 6.50
CA CYS A 266 -3.31 3.45 5.85
C CYS A 266 -4.19 2.69 6.86
N GLY A 267 -4.02 2.88 8.16
CA GLY A 267 -4.72 2.14 9.21
C GLY A 267 -4.49 0.62 9.12
N LEU A 268 -3.28 0.15 8.79
CA LEU A 268 -3.00 -1.27 8.50
C LEU A 268 -3.22 -2.22 9.70
N ASN A 269 -3.28 -1.65 10.91
CA ASN A 269 -3.49 -2.33 12.18
C ASN A 269 -4.85 -2.01 12.83
N THR A 270 -5.70 -1.22 12.17
CA THR A 270 -7.02 -0.90 12.72
C THR A 270 -7.95 -2.11 12.69
N THR A 271 -8.64 -2.31 13.79
CA THR A 271 -9.73 -3.32 13.94
C THR A 271 -11.10 -2.68 13.92
N LYS A 272 -11.13 -1.35 14.08
CA LYS A 272 -12.31 -0.51 14.17
C LYS A 272 -12.11 0.65 13.20
N SER A 273 -12.14 0.38 11.91
CA SER A 273 -12.33 1.47 10.96
C SER A 273 -13.79 1.93 11.07
N TYR A 274 -14.03 2.94 11.89
CA TYR A 274 -15.32 3.65 11.94
C TYR A 274 -15.70 4.28 10.58
N ARG A 275 -14.76 4.30 9.62
CA ARG A 275 -14.96 4.81 8.25
C ARG A 275 -15.24 3.72 7.21
N VAL A 276 -15.01 2.44 7.53
CA VAL A 276 -15.19 1.33 6.59
C VAL A 276 -15.79 0.13 7.33
N ALA A 277 -17.12 -0.01 7.27
CA ALA A 277 -17.85 -1.15 7.87
C ALA A 277 -17.35 -2.53 7.38
N TYR A 278 -16.57 -2.56 6.30
CA TYR A 278 -16.11 -3.76 5.59
C TYR A 278 -14.59 -3.99 5.60
N ASP A 279 -13.82 -3.33 6.49
CA ASP A 279 -12.37 -3.57 6.54
C ASP A 279 -12.03 -4.99 7.00
N ARG A 280 -11.50 -5.80 6.08
CA ARG A 280 -11.08 -7.19 6.31
C ARG A 280 -9.58 -7.40 6.13
N ARG A 281 -8.78 -6.33 6.04
CA ARG A 281 -7.35 -6.44 5.72
C ARG A 281 -6.58 -7.25 6.76
N GLY A 282 -6.78 -6.96 8.04
CA GLY A 282 -6.15 -7.72 9.14
C GLY A 282 -6.60 -9.19 9.17
N LEU A 283 -7.89 -9.44 8.93
CA LEU A 283 -8.46 -10.79 8.82
C LEU A 283 -7.81 -11.58 7.67
N ASN A 284 -7.79 -11.00 6.47
CA ASN A 284 -7.25 -11.63 5.26
C ASN A 284 -5.75 -11.86 5.36
N ARG A 285 -4.99 -10.91 5.91
CA ARG A 285 -3.56 -11.07 6.19
C ARG A 285 -3.28 -12.23 7.14
N THR A 286 -4.10 -12.33 8.20
CA THR A 286 -4.00 -13.43 9.17
C THR A 286 -4.34 -14.77 8.53
N ARG A 287 -5.36 -14.83 7.67
CA ARG A 287 -5.67 -16.03 6.88
C ARG A 287 -4.52 -16.43 5.96
N ALA A 288 -3.90 -15.47 5.27
CA ALA A 288 -2.74 -15.73 4.41
C ALA A 288 -1.57 -16.36 5.19
N TRP A 289 -1.33 -15.94 6.43
CA TRP A 289 -0.32 -16.55 7.29
C TRP A 289 -0.60 -18.02 7.54
N PHE A 290 -1.83 -18.36 7.95
CA PHE A 290 -2.18 -19.76 8.17
C PHE A 290 -2.21 -20.59 6.89
N SER A 291 -2.54 -19.99 5.74
CA SER A 291 -2.38 -20.66 4.44
C SER A 291 -0.92 -20.95 4.11
N ALA A 292 0.00 -20.03 4.44
CA ALA A 292 1.43 -20.25 4.28
C ALA A 292 1.97 -21.33 5.24
N VAL A 293 1.49 -21.36 6.49
CA VAL A 293 1.84 -22.43 7.46
C VAL A 293 1.31 -23.80 7.01
N GLU A 294 0.06 -23.88 6.51
CA GLU A 294 -0.48 -25.15 5.99
C GLU A 294 0.30 -25.63 4.76
N THR A 295 0.78 -24.68 3.95
CA THR A 295 1.70 -24.98 2.83
C THR A 295 3.02 -25.56 3.35
N LEU A 296 3.63 -24.97 4.38
CA LEU A 296 4.83 -25.52 5.01
C LEU A 296 4.60 -26.93 5.55
N LYS A 297 3.46 -27.17 6.19
CA LYS A 297 3.10 -28.49 6.70
C LYS A 297 2.99 -29.53 5.57
N THR A 298 2.38 -29.16 4.45
CA THR A 298 2.28 -30.02 3.27
C THR A 298 3.68 -30.31 2.70
N LEU A 299 4.51 -29.29 2.55
CA LEU A 299 5.89 -29.43 2.08
C LEU A 299 6.72 -30.33 3.01
N ALA A 300 6.60 -30.16 4.33
CA ALA A 300 7.31 -30.94 5.34
C ALA A 300 6.93 -32.44 5.35
N SER A 301 5.78 -32.80 4.76
CA SER A 301 5.35 -34.19 4.59
C SER A 301 6.01 -34.89 3.39
N SER A 302 6.77 -34.16 2.57
CA SER A 302 7.47 -34.71 1.40
C SER A 302 8.68 -35.51 1.85
N PRO A 303 8.78 -36.81 1.51
CA PRO A 303 9.84 -37.68 2.04
C PRO A 303 11.21 -37.46 1.37
N ASN A 304 11.26 -36.80 0.22
CA ASN A 304 12.48 -36.48 -0.51
C ASN A 304 12.32 -35.18 -1.32
N GLN A 305 13.43 -34.72 -1.91
CA GLN A 305 13.47 -33.48 -2.71
C GLN A 305 12.53 -33.52 -3.93
N ALA A 306 12.40 -34.67 -4.60
CA ALA A 306 11.56 -34.76 -5.80
C ALA A 306 10.07 -34.60 -5.46
N ASP A 307 9.62 -35.17 -4.34
CA ASP A 307 8.26 -34.99 -3.83
C ASP A 307 8.03 -33.56 -3.32
N PHE A 308 9.04 -32.96 -2.69
CA PHE A 308 9.03 -31.56 -2.29
C PHE A 308 8.82 -30.65 -3.50
N ASP A 309 9.60 -30.83 -4.56
CA ASP A 309 9.57 -29.99 -5.75
C ASP A 309 8.23 -30.08 -6.50
N ARG A 310 7.61 -31.26 -6.54
CA ARG A 310 6.25 -31.42 -7.10
C ARG A 310 5.24 -30.60 -6.30
N THR A 311 5.29 -30.67 -4.98
CA THR A 311 4.41 -29.88 -4.09
C THR A 311 4.71 -28.38 -4.21
N TRP A 312 6.00 -28.03 -4.23
CA TRP A 312 6.49 -26.66 -4.34
C TRP A 312 5.95 -25.95 -5.59
N SER A 313 5.80 -26.66 -6.71
CA SER A 313 5.26 -26.11 -7.96
C SER A 313 3.84 -25.51 -7.84
N LEU A 314 3.09 -25.87 -6.80
CA LEU A 314 1.74 -25.35 -6.51
C LEU A 314 1.77 -24.09 -5.63
N VAL A 315 2.89 -23.85 -4.93
CA VAL A 315 3.02 -22.78 -3.93
C VAL A 315 2.90 -21.41 -4.57
N GLY A 316 3.59 -21.17 -5.68
CA GLY A 316 3.57 -19.87 -6.36
C GLY A 316 2.16 -19.40 -6.75
N ARG A 317 1.38 -20.27 -7.40
CA ARG A 317 -0.01 -19.97 -7.78
C ARG A 317 -0.91 -19.76 -6.57
N THR A 318 -0.72 -20.55 -5.52
CA THR A 318 -1.49 -20.44 -4.27
C THR A 318 -1.20 -19.10 -3.58
N ALA A 319 0.08 -18.74 -3.48
CA ALA A 319 0.52 -17.49 -2.89
C ALA A 319 0.01 -16.28 -3.68
N ALA A 320 0.12 -16.30 -5.01
CA ALA A 320 -0.39 -15.25 -5.88
C ALA A 320 -1.92 -15.08 -5.71
N GLY A 321 -2.68 -16.18 -5.74
CA GLY A 321 -4.15 -16.11 -5.56
C GLY A 321 -4.59 -15.56 -4.19
N ILE A 322 -3.78 -15.77 -3.15
CA ILE A 322 -4.06 -15.26 -1.78
C ILE A 322 -3.57 -13.83 -1.60
N GLY A 323 -2.51 -13.43 -2.31
CA GLY A 323 -1.77 -12.18 -2.09
C GLY A 323 -0.91 -12.22 -0.83
N PHE A 324 -0.61 -11.04 -0.28
CA PHE A 324 0.23 -10.86 0.91
C PHE A 324 1.63 -11.47 0.77
N PHE A 325 2.33 -11.14 -0.31
CA PHE A 325 3.70 -11.59 -0.60
C PHE A 325 4.64 -11.52 0.61
N SER A 326 4.60 -10.43 1.39
CA SER A 326 5.44 -10.27 2.58
C SER A 326 5.13 -11.28 3.70
N VAL A 327 3.90 -11.80 3.78
CA VAL A 327 3.53 -12.88 4.71
C VAL A 327 4.19 -14.19 4.30
N TRP A 328 4.16 -14.53 3.00
CA TRP A 328 4.81 -15.75 2.49
C TRP A 328 6.32 -15.72 2.73
N LEU A 329 6.98 -14.61 2.39
CA LEU A 329 8.40 -14.42 2.70
C LEU A 329 8.69 -14.61 4.19
N ARG A 330 7.88 -13.99 5.06
CA ARG A 330 8.09 -14.05 6.50
C ARG A 330 7.95 -15.48 7.03
N VAL A 331 6.91 -16.20 6.60
CA VAL A 331 6.66 -17.57 7.05
C VAL A 331 7.75 -18.52 6.57
N PHE A 332 8.24 -18.33 5.34
CA PHE A 332 9.29 -19.18 4.76
C PHE A 332 10.71 -18.88 5.28
N SER A 333 10.93 -17.73 5.92
CA SER A 333 12.26 -17.26 6.34
C SER A 333 13.02 -18.15 7.33
N MET A 334 12.31 -19.07 8.00
CA MET A 334 12.89 -19.98 9.00
C MET A 334 13.01 -21.43 8.52
N THR A 335 12.68 -21.71 7.25
CA THR A 335 12.59 -23.08 6.74
C THR A 335 13.51 -23.30 5.55
N THR A 336 14.00 -24.53 5.41
CA THR A 336 14.78 -24.98 4.25
C THR A 336 14.09 -26.15 3.58
N ASP A 337 14.34 -26.35 2.29
CA ASP A 337 13.96 -27.58 1.60
C ASP A 337 14.91 -28.74 1.98
N PRO A 338 14.61 -30.00 1.59
CA PRO A 338 15.45 -31.15 1.92
C PRO A 338 16.92 -31.04 1.46
N SER A 339 17.21 -30.21 0.45
CA SER A 339 18.56 -29.93 -0.03
C SER A 339 19.27 -28.83 0.76
N GLY A 340 18.59 -28.20 1.72
CA GLY A 340 19.13 -27.12 2.55
C GLY A 340 18.95 -25.72 1.97
N GLN A 341 18.22 -25.55 0.86
CA GLN A 341 17.94 -24.21 0.32
C GLN A 341 16.89 -23.50 1.17
N LYS A 342 17.14 -22.24 1.53
CA LYS A 342 16.17 -21.41 2.26
C LYS A 342 14.92 -21.16 1.40
N LEU A 343 13.75 -21.36 2.00
CA LEU A 343 12.49 -21.29 1.27
C LEU A 343 12.09 -19.88 0.87
N ASP A 344 12.43 -18.86 1.65
CA ASP A 344 12.19 -17.45 1.29
C ASP A 344 13.00 -17.04 0.06
N GLN A 345 14.30 -17.37 0.01
CA GLN A 345 15.17 -17.12 -1.14
C GLN A 345 14.67 -17.87 -2.39
N ARG A 346 14.31 -19.14 -2.21
CA ARG A 346 13.74 -19.96 -3.28
C ARG A 346 12.41 -19.38 -3.79
N PHE A 347 11.55 -18.92 -2.90
CA PHE A 347 10.27 -18.29 -3.23
C PHE A 347 10.45 -17.00 -4.02
N VAL A 348 11.39 -16.13 -3.64
CA VAL A 348 11.73 -14.93 -4.41
C VAL A 348 12.20 -15.30 -5.80
N ARG A 349 13.20 -16.19 -5.89
CA ARG A 349 13.83 -16.59 -7.16
C ARG A 349 12.83 -17.17 -8.15
N GLU A 350 11.92 -18.02 -7.67
CA GLU A 350 11.03 -18.79 -8.54
C GLU A 350 9.66 -18.13 -8.75
N TYR A 351 9.18 -17.32 -7.79
CA TYR A 351 7.80 -16.83 -7.80
C TYR A 351 7.62 -15.31 -7.66
N ALA A 352 8.67 -14.51 -7.49
CA ALA A 352 8.52 -13.04 -7.46
C ALA A 352 7.84 -12.51 -8.75
N GLY A 353 8.07 -13.14 -9.90
CA GLY A 353 7.43 -12.77 -11.17
C GLY A 353 5.90 -12.99 -11.21
N MET A 354 5.36 -13.82 -10.32
CA MET A 354 3.89 -13.99 -10.17
C MET A 354 3.26 -12.83 -9.38
N PHE A 355 4.09 -11.99 -8.75
CA PHE A 355 3.71 -10.75 -8.10
C PHE A 355 4.33 -9.60 -8.91
N ALA A 356 3.65 -9.17 -9.97
CA ALA A 356 4.18 -8.16 -10.90
C ALA A 356 4.64 -6.88 -10.18
N GLY A 357 5.77 -6.33 -10.63
CA GLY A 357 6.36 -5.13 -10.03
C GLY A 357 7.03 -5.35 -8.68
N THR A 358 7.23 -6.60 -8.22
CA THR A 358 8.06 -6.84 -7.01
C THR A 358 9.48 -6.39 -7.29
N ASN A 359 10.01 -5.47 -6.49
CA ASN A 359 11.44 -5.15 -6.53
C ASN A 359 12.22 -6.22 -5.75
N THR A 360 12.98 -7.05 -6.47
CA THR A 360 13.74 -8.17 -5.88
C THR A 360 15.15 -7.79 -5.45
N SER A 361 15.61 -6.55 -5.68
CA SER A 361 17.02 -6.16 -5.52
C SER A 361 17.54 -6.27 -4.07
N GLN A 362 16.65 -6.30 -3.09
CA GLN A 362 16.98 -6.39 -1.67
C GLN A 362 16.20 -7.51 -0.96
N LEU A 363 15.51 -8.38 -1.69
CA LEU A 363 14.85 -9.55 -1.12
C LEU A 363 15.88 -10.65 -0.77
N PRO A 364 15.56 -11.58 0.16
CA PRO A 364 16.52 -12.55 0.71
C PRO A 364 17.23 -13.43 -0.31
#